data_AF-A0A0A2MIL6-F1
#
_entry.id   AF-A0A0A2MIL6-F1
#
_cell.length_a   1.000
_cell.length_b   1.000
_cell.length_c   1.000
_cell.angle_alpha   90.00
_cell.angle_beta   90.00
_cell.angle_gamma   90.00
#
_symmetry.space_group_name_H-M   'P 1'
#
loop_
_entity.id
_entity.type
_entity.pdbx_description
1 polymer ?
#
loop_
_entity_poly.entity_id
_entity_poly.type
_entity_poly.pdbx_seq_one_letter_code
_entity_poly.pdbx_strand_id
1 'polypeptide(L)'
;MRYILLLISALLFFSCEDVEKQHQYKNQIPKFKLHEKMLTVVDSINSNTEVLHYIIQLDTNFRKFKLPLIDKIGNPGSKLEDRFLKRAVAKYRIDKNYFKADFDNNGYTDILIIGSWEGWPASVEKGWLPYSYVFMNFGDQPAKSFEFEGRSGVLPVIEHNKSGSFIEMHAAITDAERMELRDSVTCLKWVSLGFSEVTAQAEHYDIEKIQFTKGPCFGSCPIFEITLNKDGSSVLLADHFNTNGVSVIPEKCAFGSKIEKQDLTKIMNFLNYIDFPSLNDLYFVSYTDAPTATLVITYNNGKVKEIEDYGCRGNYALKSLYVALSELRFNQKWIEVEEPQGVRLNTLY
;
A
#
# COMPACT_ATOMS: atom_id res chain seq x y z
N MET A 1 47.05 -3.68 -14.72
CA MET A 1 45.87 -2.79 -14.70
C MET A 1 44.73 -3.43 -15.48
N ARG A 2 43.91 -4.25 -14.82
CA ARG A 2 42.61 -4.74 -15.31
C ARG A 2 41.79 -5.01 -14.05
N TYR A 3 40.87 -4.12 -13.71
CA TYR A 3 39.90 -4.34 -12.65
C TYR A 3 38.76 -5.18 -13.22
N ILE A 4 38.60 -6.40 -12.69
CA ILE A 4 37.43 -7.24 -12.90
C ILE A 4 36.37 -6.75 -11.91
N LEU A 5 35.30 -6.17 -12.45
CA LEU A 5 34.09 -5.83 -11.71
C LEU A 5 33.35 -7.15 -11.40
N LEU A 6 33.49 -7.64 -10.17
CA LEU A 6 32.70 -8.78 -9.67
C LEU A 6 31.34 -8.25 -9.21
N LEU A 7 30.36 -8.29 -10.11
CA LEU A 7 28.94 -8.16 -9.79
C LEU A 7 28.49 -9.46 -9.10
N ILE A 8 28.45 -9.44 -7.77
CA ILE A 8 27.80 -10.49 -6.98
C ILE A 8 26.31 -10.19 -7.00
N SER A 9 25.61 -10.74 -7.98
CA SER A 9 24.15 -10.87 -7.92
C SER A 9 23.83 -11.98 -6.91
N ALA A 10 23.53 -11.58 -5.68
CA ALA A 10 22.90 -12.45 -4.69
C ALA A 10 21.47 -12.77 -5.18
N LEU A 11 21.37 -13.81 -6.02
CA LEU A 11 20.12 -14.45 -6.39
C LEU A 11 19.62 -15.21 -5.16
N LEU A 12 18.65 -14.61 -4.46
CA LEU A 12 17.84 -15.33 -3.47
C LEU A 12 16.99 -16.36 -4.22
N PHE A 13 17.38 -17.62 -4.08
CA PHE A 13 16.66 -18.78 -4.60
C PHE A 13 15.31 -18.91 -3.87
N PHE A 14 14.22 -18.47 -4.47
CA PHE A 14 12.87 -18.87 -4.09
C PHE A 14 12.53 -20.16 -4.84
N SER A 15 12.68 -21.30 -4.15
CA SER A 15 12.40 -22.63 -4.69
C SER A 15 10.89 -22.92 -4.68
N CYS A 16 10.45 -23.95 -5.41
CA CYS A 16 9.05 -24.36 -5.55
C CYS A 16 8.35 -24.77 -4.22
N GLU A 17 9.06 -24.80 -3.08
CA GLU A 17 8.49 -25.01 -1.74
C GLU A 17 7.57 -23.88 -1.26
N ASP A 18 7.60 -22.69 -1.87
CA ASP A 18 6.85 -21.54 -1.35
C ASP A 18 5.35 -21.56 -1.67
N VAL A 19 4.89 -22.33 -2.67
CA VAL A 19 3.45 -22.41 -3.00
C VAL A 19 2.68 -23.24 -1.97
N GLU A 20 3.29 -24.29 -1.41
CA GLU A 20 2.68 -25.08 -0.32
C GLU A 20 2.71 -24.31 1.01
N LYS A 21 3.78 -23.55 1.30
CA LYS A 21 3.82 -22.62 2.45
C LYS A 21 2.75 -21.54 2.32
N GLN A 22 2.51 -21.03 1.11
CA GLN A 22 1.45 -20.04 0.85
C GLN A 22 0.04 -20.56 1.14
N HIS A 23 -0.23 -21.86 0.94
CA HIS A 23 -1.50 -22.48 1.33
C HIS A 23 -1.63 -22.73 2.83
N GLN A 24 -0.51 -22.89 3.56
CA GLN A 24 -0.54 -23.06 5.03
C GLN A 24 -1.04 -21.81 5.78
N TYR A 25 -0.90 -20.59 5.22
CA TYR A 25 -1.39 -19.37 5.86
C TYR A 25 -2.92 -19.34 6.02
N LYS A 26 -3.69 -20.06 5.18
CA LYS A 26 -5.15 -20.12 5.31
C LYS A 26 -5.60 -20.64 6.67
N ASN A 27 -4.77 -21.42 7.36
CA ASN A 27 -5.03 -21.96 8.69
C ASN A 27 -4.43 -21.13 9.84
N GLN A 28 -3.63 -20.10 9.56
CA GLN A 28 -2.91 -19.31 10.57
C GLN A 28 -3.53 -17.93 10.82
N ILE A 29 -4.62 -17.57 10.13
CA ILE A 29 -5.27 -16.27 10.34
C ILE A 29 -5.97 -16.26 11.72
N PRO A 30 -5.61 -15.33 12.64
CA PRO A 30 -6.23 -15.24 13.96
C PRO A 30 -7.76 -15.16 13.86
N LYS A 31 -8.49 -15.87 14.73
CA LYS A 31 -9.95 -15.79 14.76
C LYS A 31 -10.37 -14.39 15.20
N PHE A 32 -11.10 -13.67 14.34
CA PHE A 32 -11.76 -12.43 14.70
C PHE A 32 -13.20 -12.68 15.14
N LYS A 33 -13.68 -11.84 16.07
CA LYS A 33 -15.10 -11.78 16.38
C LYS A 33 -15.76 -10.95 15.30
N LEU A 34 -16.59 -11.58 14.47
CA LEU A 34 -17.40 -10.87 13.47
C LEU A 34 -18.35 -9.91 14.19
N HIS A 35 -18.42 -8.67 13.71
CA HIS A 35 -19.40 -7.69 14.17
C HIS A 35 -20.76 -7.98 13.54
N GLU A 36 -21.82 -7.49 14.19
CA GLU A 36 -23.15 -7.51 13.59
C GLU A 36 -23.15 -6.61 12.36
N LYS A 37 -23.77 -7.09 11.27
CA LYS A 37 -23.79 -6.37 10.01
C LYS A 37 -24.66 -5.11 10.13
N MET A 38 -24.06 -3.96 9.80
CA MET A 38 -24.71 -2.66 9.73
C MET A 38 -25.01 -2.31 8.28
N LEU A 39 -26.29 -2.13 7.94
CA LEU A 39 -26.71 -1.83 6.56
C LEU A 39 -26.40 -0.38 6.18
N THR A 40 -25.86 -0.20 4.98
CA THR A 40 -25.47 1.10 4.41
C THR A 40 -25.88 1.23 2.95
N VAL A 41 -25.56 2.37 2.32
CA VAL A 41 -25.74 2.54 0.87
C VAL A 41 -24.95 1.52 0.05
N VAL A 42 -23.81 1.02 0.54
CA VAL A 42 -23.01 0.02 -0.17
C VAL A 42 -23.78 -1.30 -0.33
N ASP A 43 -24.60 -1.64 0.66
CA ASP A 43 -25.41 -2.86 0.64
C ASP A 43 -26.47 -2.86 -0.46
N SER A 44 -27.02 -1.69 -0.80
CA SER A 44 -28.04 -1.54 -1.83
C SER A 44 -27.49 -1.44 -3.26
N ILE A 45 -26.17 -1.30 -3.44
CA ILE A 45 -25.53 -1.24 -4.77
C ILE A 45 -25.58 -2.61 -5.45
N ASN A 46 -26.21 -2.68 -6.63
CA ASN A 46 -26.45 -3.90 -7.40
C ASN A 46 -26.06 -3.80 -8.88
N SER A 47 -25.46 -2.68 -9.31
CA SER A 47 -25.01 -2.49 -10.69
C SER A 47 -23.71 -1.68 -10.80
N ASN A 48 -22.96 -1.86 -11.90
CA ASN A 48 -21.77 -1.07 -12.20
C ASN A 48 -22.06 0.44 -12.25
N THR A 49 -23.25 0.85 -12.72
CA THR A 49 -23.66 2.26 -12.76
C THR A 49 -23.80 2.86 -11.35
N GLU A 50 -24.40 2.12 -10.42
CA GLU A 50 -24.52 2.55 -9.02
C GLU A 50 -23.17 2.58 -8.32
N VAL A 51 -22.28 1.62 -8.60
CA VAL A 51 -20.88 1.64 -8.12
C VAL A 51 -20.17 2.91 -8.58
N LEU A 52 -20.23 3.22 -9.89
CA LEU A 52 -19.59 4.41 -10.45
C LEU A 52 -20.16 5.68 -9.82
N HIS A 53 -21.48 5.77 -9.68
CA HIS A 53 -22.12 6.91 -9.03
C HIS A 53 -21.64 7.07 -7.58
N TYR A 54 -21.60 5.98 -6.82
CA TYR A 54 -21.12 5.98 -5.43
C TYR A 54 -19.67 6.45 -5.32
N ILE A 55 -18.74 5.87 -6.09
CA ILE A 55 -17.32 6.26 -5.98
C ILE A 55 -17.05 7.69 -6.47
N ILE A 56 -17.81 8.20 -7.44
CA ILE A 56 -17.71 9.59 -7.90
C ILE A 56 -18.22 10.57 -6.84
N GLN A 57 -19.22 10.18 -6.04
CA GLN A 57 -19.68 10.96 -4.90
C GLN A 57 -18.62 11.03 -3.79
N LEU A 58 -17.88 9.94 -3.56
CA LEU A 58 -16.78 9.90 -2.60
C LEU A 58 -15.58 10.73 -3.07
N ASP A 59 -15.18 10.57 -4.32
CA ASP A 59 -14.08 11.30 -4.93
C ASP A 59 -14.36 11.62 -6.40
N THR A 60 -14.51 12.91 -6.67
CA THR A 60 -14.78 13.41 -8.03
C THR A 60 -13.68 13.13 -9.04
N ASN A 61 -12.47 12.75 -8.60
CA ASN A 61 -11.41 12.30 -9.50
C ASN A 61 -11.84 11.06 -10.29
N PHE A 62 -12.72 10.21 -9.77
CA PHE A 62 -13.23 9.02 -10.43
C PHE A 62 -14.23 9.29 -11.58
N ARG A 63 -14.51 10.56 -11.94
CA ARG A 63 -15.43 10.90 -13.05
C ARG A 63 -15.06 10.26 -14.39
N LYS A 64 -13.76 10.00 -14.61
CA LYS A 64 -13.23 9.33 -15.81
C LYS A 64 -13.00 7.83 -15.62
N PHE A 65 -13.27 7.29 -14.44
CA PHE A 65 -13.14 5.86 -14.18
C PHE A 65 -14.31 5.09 -14.82
N LYS A 66 -14.04 3.91 -15.35
CA LYS A 66 -15.00 3.04 -16.01
C LYS A 66 -14.91 1.63 -15.44
N LEU A 67 -16.05 0.93 -15.45
CA LEU A 67 -16.15 -0.49 -15.13
C LEU A 67 -16.49 -1.26 -16.43
N PRO A 68 -15.50 -1.51 -17.31
CA PRO A 68 -15.72 -2.25 -18.55
C PRO A 68 -16.10 -3.70 -18.24
N LEU A 69 -16.73 -4.41 -19.18
CA LEU A 69 -16.96 -5.85 -19.00
C LEU A 69 -15.63 -6.56 -18.67
N ILE A 70 -15.66 -7.50 -17.74
CA ILE A 70 -14.46 -8.14 -17.19
C ILE A 70 -13.62 -8.85 -18.26
N ASP A 71 -14.25 -9.36 -19.32
CA ASP A 71 -13.61 -10.00 -20.47
C ASP A 71 -12.87 -9.02 -21.39
N LYS A 72 -13.13 -7.71 -21.24
CA LYS A 72 -12.43 -6.62 -21.93
C LYS A 72 -11.25 -6.06 -21.12
N ILE A 73 -11.03 -6.53 -19.90
CA ILE A 73 -9.84 -6.20 -19.12
C ILE A 73 -8.62 -6.90 -19.72
N GLY A 74 -7.54 -6.15 -19.91
CA GLY A 74 -6.31 -6.67 -20.48
C GLY A 74 -5.19 -5.63 -20.48
N ASN A 75 -3.96 -6.06 -20.76
CA ASN A 75 -2.86 -5.13 -21.02
C ASN A 75 -2.54 -5.07 -22.51
N PRO A 76 -3.03 -4.06 -23.26
CA PRO A 76 -2.72 -3.91 -24.68
C PRO A 76 -1.23 -3.71 -24.96
N GLY A 77 -0.48 -3.18 -23.99
CA GLY A 77 0.97 -2.97 -24.07
C GLY A 77 1.80 -4.24 -23.85
N SER A 78 1.22 -5.31 -23.29
CA SER A 78 1.93 -6.55 -22.97
C SER A 78 1.08 -7.78 -23.28
N LYS A 79 1.36 -8.45 -24.41
CA LYS A 79 0.71 -9.72 -24.79
C LYS A 79 0.83 -10.81 -23.73
N LEU A 80 1.92 -10.79 -22.96
CA LEU A 80 2.17 -11.75 -21.89
C LEU A 80 1.19 -11.52 -20.74
N GLU A 81 1.10 -10.28 -20.24
CA GLU A 81 0.19 -9.93 -19.15
C GLU A 81 -1.29 -10.02 -19.57
N ASP A 82 -1.64 -9.67 -20.81
CA ASP A 82 -3.00 -9.87 -21.33
C ASP A 82 -3.43 -11.34 -21.30
N ARG A 83 -2.54 -12.25 -21.72
CA ARG A 83 -2.79 -13.70 -21.62
C ARG A 83 -2.94 -14.16 -20.18
N PHE A 84 -2.11 -13.64 -19.27
CA PHE A 84 -2.23 -13.93 -17.85
C PHE A 84 -3.57 -13.47 -17.30
N LEU A 85 -3.97 -12.21 -17.54
CA LEU A 85 -5.22 -11.65 -17.03
C LEU A 85 -6.42 -12.46 -17.52
N LYS A 86 -6.50 -12.78 -18.82
CA LYS A 86 -7.57 -13.61 -19.38
C LYS A 86 -7.61 -15.00 -18.76
N ARG A 87 -6.46 -15.63 -18.55
CA ARG A 87 -6.36 -16.92 -17.85
C ARG A 87 -6.81 -16.81 -16.40
N ALA A 88 -6.40 -15.77 -15.68
CA ALA A 88 -6.75 -15.55 -14.29
C ALA A 88 -8.25 -15.29 -14.11
N VAL A 89 -8.85 -14.43 -14.94
CA VAL A 89 -10.30 -14.20 -14.99
C VAL A 89 -11.06 -15.50 -15.17
N ALA A 90 -10.65 -16.35 -16.13
CA ALA A 90 -11.28 -17.65 -16.36
C ALA A 90 -11.05 -18.65 -15.21
N LYS A 91 -9.81 -18.74 -14.69
CA LYS A 91 -9.42 -19.65 -13.61
C LYS A 91 -10.18 -19.37 -12.32
N TYR A 92 -10.28 -18.09 -11.94
CA TYR A 92 -10.90 -17.64 -10.69
C TYR A 92 -12.37 -17.23 -10.85
N ARG A 93 -12.95 -17.42 -12.04
CA ARG A 93 -14.37 -17.17 -12.35
C ARG A 93 -14.81 -15.75 -11.98
N ILE A 94 -13.97 -14.78 -12.29
CA ILE A 94 -14.25 -13.36 -12.03
C ILE A 94 -15.22 -12.90 -13.11
N ASP A 95 -16.48 -12.71 -12.73
CA ASP A 95 -17.59 -12.35 -13.64
C ASP A 95 -18.11 -10.92 -13.39
N LYS A 96 -17.54 -10.21 -12.42
CA LYS A 96 -17.95 -8.87 -11.98
C LYS A 96 -16.76 -7.93 -11.85
N ASN A 97 -17.06 -6.65 -11.96
CA ASN A 97 -16.12 -5.55 -11.78
C ASN A 97 -16.06 -5.01 -10.36
N TYR A 98 -16.88 -5.54 -9.47
CA TYR A 98 -16.88 -5.11 -8.09
C TYR A 98 -17.34 -6.24 -7.18
N PHE A 99 -16.86 -6.18 -5.95
CA PHE A 99 -17.11 -7.16 -4.92
C PHE A 99 -17.33 -6.44 -3.59
N LYS A 100 -18.23 -7.00 -2.77
CA LYS A 100 -18.62 -6.44 -1.48
C LYS A 100 -18.14 -7.37 -0.38
N ALA A 101 -17.45 -6.83 0.62
CA ALA A 101 -16.96 -7.57 1.77
C ALA A 101 -16.77 -6.61 2.94
N ASP A 102 -16.68 -7.15 4.16
CA ASP A 102 -16.20 -6.41 5.32
C ASP A 102 -14.73 -6.82 5.52
N PHE A 103 -13.79 -5.97 5.10
CA PHE A 103 -12.35 -6.27 5.06
C PHE A 103 -11.65 -5.97 6.39
N ASP A 104 -12.19 -5.04 7.18
CA ASP A 104 -11.64 -4.68 8.50
C ASP A 104 -12.46 -5.27 9.67
N ASN A 105 -13.50 -6.02 9.36
CA ASN A 105 -14.45 -6.63 10.29
C ASN A 105 -15.14 -5.60 11.19
N ASN A 106 -15.43 -4.39 10.70
CA ASN A 106 -16.07 -3.33 11.48
C ASN A 106 -17.61 -3.38 11.46
N GLY A 107 -18.20 -4.33 10.71
CA GLY A 107 -19.64 -4.52 10.55
C GLY A 107 -20.25 -3.77 9.35
N TYR A 108 -19.51 -2.87 8.71
CA TYR A 108 -19.92 -2.14 7.52
C TYR A 108 -19.40 -2.84 6.25
N THR A 109 -20.17 -2.75 5.17
CA THR A 109 -19.78 -3.31 3.88
C THR A 109 -18.85 -2.34 3.14
N ASP A 110 -17.65 -2.83 2.79
CA ASP A 110 -16.68 -2.21 1.89
C ASP A 110 -16.91 -2.64 0.44
N ILE A 111 -16.30 -1.92 -0.50
CA ILE A 111 -16.37 -2.27 -1.93
C ILE A 111 -14.98 -2.29 -2.58
N LEU A 112 -14.62 -3.46 -3.12
CA LEU A 112 -13.51 -3.64 -4.05
C LEU A 112 -14.03 -3.42 -5.47
N ILE A 113 -13.34 -2.61 -6.27
CA ILE A 113 -13.64 -2.40 -7.69
C ILE A 113 -12.43 -2.75 -8.56
N ILE A 114 -12.71 -3.25 -9.77
CA ILE A 114 -11.76 -3.54 -10.83
C ILE A 114 -12.25 -2.79 -12.08
N GLY A 115 -11.53 -1.76 -12.49
CA GLY A 115 -11.93 -0.90 -13.61
C GLY A 115 -10.74 -0.28 -14.34
N SER A 116 -10.97 0.81 -15.06
CA SER A 116 -9.92 1.50 -15.83
C SER A 116 -10.22 2.98 -16.00
N TRP A 117 -9.18 3.78 -16.17
CA TRP A 117 -9.27 5.20 -16.48
C TRP A 117 -9.51 5.45 -17.98
N GLU A 118 -10.41 6.38 -18.30
CA GLU A 118 -10.67 6.85 -19.66
C GLU A 118 -9.52 7.74 -20.18
N GLY A 119 -9.06 7.50 -21.40
CA GLY A 119 -8.13 8.40 -22.11
C GLY A 119 -6.64 8.07 -22.01
N TRP A 120 -6.25 6.98 -21.34
CA TRP A 120 -4.90 6.43 -21.50
C TRP A 120 -4.78 5.74 -22.88
N PRO A 121 -3.67 5.87 -23.62
CA PRO A 121 -3.60 5.56 -25.04
C PRO A 121 -3.54 4.05 -25.27
N ALA A 122 -4.66 3.37 -25.07
CA ALA A 122 -4.98 2.15 -25.79
C ALA A 122 -5.96 2.58 -26.87
N SER A 123 -5.50 2.55 -28.13
CA SER A 123 -6.37 2.44 -29.30
C SER A 123 -7.59 1.60 -28.92
N VAL A 124 -8.78 2.18 -29.11
CA VAL A 124 -10.11 1.81 -28.55
C VAL A 124 -10.55 0.35 -28.81
N GLU A 125 -9.69 -0.46 -29.41
CA GLU A 125 -9.90 -1.86 -29.77
C GLU A 125 -9.09 -2.88 -28.93
N LYS A 126 -8.09 -2.47 -28.11
CA LYS A 126 -7.11 -3.44 -27.55
C LYS A 126 -7.19 -3.77 -26.05
N GLY A 127 -8.18 -3.27 -25.33
CA GLY A 127 -8.46 -3.67 -23.92
C GLY A 127 -8.23 -2.56 -22.91
N TRP A 128 -8.76 -2.77 -21.69
CA TRP A 128 -8.73 -1.82 -20.59
C TRP A 128 -7.73 -2.26 -19.52
N LEU A 129 -6.77 -1.39 -19.19
CA LEU A 129 -5.79 -1.65 -18.13
C LEU A 129 -6.50 -1.72 -16.78
N PRO A 130 -6.43 -2.85 -16.05
CA PRO A 130 -7.10 -2.96 -14.77
C PRO A 130 -6.42 -2.09 -13.72
N TYR A 131 -7.23 -1.30 -13.03
CA TYR A 131 -6.92 -0.66 -11.77
C TYR A 131 -7.87 -1.22 -10.71
N SER A 132 -7.31 -1.52 -9.55
CA SER A 132 -8.08 -2.07 -8.44
C SER A 132 -8.07 -1.12 -7.26
N TYR A 133 -9.25 -0.80 -6.75
CA TYR A 133 -9.42 0.07 -5.59
C TYR A 133 -10.31 -0.61 -4.56
N VAL A 134 -10.04 -0.39 -3.28
CA VAL A 134 -10.99 -0.68 -2.19
C VAL A 134 -11.46 0.62 -1.60
N PHE A 135 -12.77 0.79 -1.47
CA PHE A 135 -13.38 1.87 -0.72
C PHE A 135 -13.85 1.30 0.62
N MET A 136 -13.12 1.65 1.67
CA MET A 136 -13.38 1.23 3.04
C MET A 136 -14.46 2.11 3.64
N ASN A 137 -15.48 1.47 4.23
CA ASN A 137 -16.61 2.12 4.87
C ASN A 137 -16.45 2.04 6.39
N PHE A 138 -16.38 3.20 7.03
CA PHE A 138 -16.16 3.32 8.48
C PHE A 138 -17.39 3.89 9.20
N GLY A 139 -18.59 3.70 8.63
CA GLY A 139 -19.85 4.19 9.17
C GLY A 139 -19.98 5.70 9.04
N ASP A 140 -19.92 6.42 10.17
CA ASP A 140 -20.09 7.87 10.22
C ASP A 140 -18.84 8.65 9.78
N GLN A 141 -17.71 7.95 9.54
CA GLN A 141 -16.48 8.57 9.05
C GLN A 141 -16.43 8.56 7.51
N PRO A 142 -15.76 9.54 6.89
CA PRO A 142 -15.56 9.54 5.44
C PRO A 142 -14.91 8.24 4.96
N ALA A 143 -15.46 7.66 3.90
CA ALA A 143 -14.88 6.49 3.27
C ALA A 143 -13.47 6.82 2.75
N LYS A 144 -12.56 5.85 2.85
CA LYS A 144 -11.20 5.98 2.32
C LYS A 144 -10.99 5.01 1.17
N SER A 145 -10.37 5.48 0.10
CA SER A 145 -9.97 4.63 -1.02
C SER A 145 -8.52 4.16 -0.87
N PHE A 146 -8.27 2.92 -1.24
CA PHE A 146 -6.95 2.29 -1.27
C PHE A 146 -6.73 1.73 -2.67
N GLU A 147 -5.72 2.23 -3.37
CA GLU A 147 -5.31 1.68 -4.65
C GLU A 147 -4.39 0.48 -4.42
N PHE A 148 -4.73 -0.66 -5.02
CA PHE A 148 -3.74 -1.70 -5.26
C PHE A 148 -3.06 -1.37 -6.56
N GLU A 149 -1.72 -1.29 -6.49
CA GLU A 149 -0.85 -0.84 -7.59
C GLU A 149 -1.45 -1.04 -8.97
N GLY A 150 -1.49 0.02 -9.78
CA GLY A 150 -1.72 -0.05 -11.22
C GLY A 150 -0.63 -0.80 -12.01
N ARG A 151 -0.03 -1.85 -11.42
CA ARG A 151 0.76 -2.81 -12.17
C ARG A 151 -0.18 -3.50 -13.15
N SER A 152 0.16 -3.36 -14.41
CA SER A 152 -0.44 -4.16 -15.44
C SER A 152 -0.24 -5.65 -15.09
N GLY A 153 -1.31 -6.44 -15.17
CA GLY A 153 -1.24 -7.87 -14.86
C GLY A 153 -1.45 -8.27 -13.39
N VAL A 154 -2.06 -7.41 -12.56
CA VAL A 154 -2.52 -7.78 -11.21
C VAL A 154 -4.05 -7.86 -11.16
N LEU A 155 -4.57 -8.90 -10.52
CA LEU A 155 -6.01 -9.17 -10.41
C LEU A 155 -6.37 -9.60 -8.98
N PRO A 156 -7.18 -8.83 -8.25
CA PRO A 156 -7.62 -9.20 -6.91
C PRO A 156 -8.77 -10.22 -6.96
N VAL A 157 -8.76 -11.16 -6.03
CA VAL A 157 -9.85 -12.10 -5.74
C VAL A 157 -10.19 -12.00 -4.26
N ILE A 158 -11.48 -11.90 -3.93
CA ILE A 158 -11.92 -11.95 -2.53
C ILE A 158 -12.06 -13.40 -2.10
N GLU A 159 -11.48 -13.70 -0.95
CA GLU A 159 -11.61 -14.98 -0.27
C GLU A 159 -12.16 -14.78 1.13
N HIS A 160 -12.89 -15.78 1.62
CA HIS A 160 -13.49 -15.76 2.95
C HIS A 160 -13.05 -16.98 3.75
N ASN A 161 -12.75 -16.77 5.02
CA ASN A 161 -12.55 -17.86 5.97
C ASN A 161 -13.18 -17.54 7.34
N LYS A 162 -12.88 -18.37 8.34
CA LYS A 162 -13.40 -18.19 9.71
C LYS A 162 -12.92 -16.90 10.39
N SER A 163 -11.92 -16.23 9.82
CA SER A 163 -11.27 -15.06 10.37
C SER A 163 -11.64 -13.77 9.63
N GLY A 164 -12.50 -13.85 8.61
CA GLY A 164 -13.00 -12.70 7.86
C GLY A 164 -12.71 -12.79 6.37
N SER A 165 -12.78 -11.63 5.72
CA SER A 165 -12.51 -11.47 4.29
C SER A 165 -11.05 -11.05 4.06
N PHE A 166 -10.42 -11.59 3.04
CA PHE A 166 -9.08 -11.20 2.60
C PHE A 166 -9.02 -11.13 1.08
N ILE A 167 -7.96 -10.53 0.55
CA ILE A 167 -7.80 -10.31 -0.88
C ILE A 167 -6.57 -11.09 -1.35
N GLU A 168 -6.76 -12.05 -2.24
CA GLU A 168 -5.67 -12.68 -2.97
C GLU A 168 -5.31 -11.82 -4.20
N MET A 169 -4.13 -11.21 -4.18
CA MET A 169 -3.59 -10.47 -5.31
C MET A 169 -2.87 -11.45 -6.23
N HIS A 170 -3.47 -11.75 -7.39
CA HIS A 170 -2.86 -12.59 -8.39
C HIS A 170 -2.09 -11.75 -9.39
N ALA A 171 -0.78 -11.95 -9.48
CA ALA A 171 0.10 -11.19 -10.36
C ALA A 171 0.85 -12.11 -11.32
N ALA A 172 1.11 -11.60 -12.53
CA ALA A 172 2.08 -12.21 -13.43
C ALA A 172 3.49 -11.75 -13.03
N ILE A 173 4.38 -12.69 -12.70
CA ILE A 173 5.80 -12.40 -12.52
C ILE A 173 6.57 -13.00 -13.68
N THR A 174 7.39 -12.19 -14.34
CA THR A 174 8.33 -12.66 -15.35
C THR A 174 9.49 -13.35 -14.65
N ASP A 175 9.60 -14.66 -14.85
CA ASP A 175 10.80 -15.42 -14.55
C ASP A 175 11.83 -15.11 -15.64
N ALA A 176 12.81 -14.27 -15.31
CA ALA A 176 13.84 -13.84 -16.26
C ALA A 176 14.72 -15.00 -16.74
N GLU A 177 14.93 -16.04 -15.91
CA GLU A 177 15.75 -17.19 -16.27
C GLU A 177 15.05 -18.11 -17.25
N ARG A 178 13.74 -18.30 -17.07
CA ARG A 178 12.92 -19.17 -17.93
C ARG A 178 12.23 -18.43 -19.07
N MET A 179 12.23 -17.09 -19.05
CA MET A 179 11.43 -16.26 -19.93
C MET A 179 9.93 -16.64 -19.90
N GLU A 180 9.44 -17.06 -18.73
CA GLU A 180 8.07 -17.54 -18.51
C GLU A 180 7.32 -16.66 -17.51
N LEU A 181 5.98 -16.66 -17.59
CA LEU A 181 5.15 -16.04 -16.56
C LEU A 181 4.80 -17.06 -15.48
N ARG A 182 5.08 -16.72 -14.23
CA ARG A 182 4.59 -17.45 -13.06
C ARG A 182 3.43 -16.70 -12.43
N ASP A 183 2.44 -17.47 -11.94
CA ASP A 183 1.39 -16.94 -11.07
C ASP A 183 2.04 -16.66 -9.70
N SER A 184 1.98 -15.41 -9.25
CA SER A 184 2.26 -15.06 -7.86
C SER A 184 0.96 -14.73 -7.17
N VAL A 185 0.82 -15.18 -5.93
CA VAL A 185 -0.33 -14.86 -5.08
C VAL A 185 0.17 -14.18 -3.82
N THR A 186 -0.36 -13.00 -3.54
CA THR A 186 -0.11 -12.28 -2.28
C THR A 186 -1.44 -12.11 -1.56
N CYS A 187 -1.58 -12.71 -0.39
CA CYS A 187 -2.79 -12.55 0.43
C CYS A 187 -2.68 -11.25 1.24
N LEU A 188 -3.67 -10.38 1.13
CA LEU A 188 -3.76 -9.12 1.86
C LEU A 188 -4.94 -9.13 2.82
N LYS A 189 -4.74 -8.54 3.99
CA LYS A 189 -5.80 -8.24 4.94
C LYS A 189 -5.66 -6.82 5.44
N TRP A 190 -6.76 -6.25 5.94
CA TRP A 190 -6.70 -4.97 6.63
C TRP A 190 -6.10 -5.13 8.03
N VAL A 191 -5.12 -4.29 8.37
CA VAL A 191 -4.54 -4.21 9.71
C VAL A 191 -4.32 -2.75 10.08
N SER A 192 -5.09 -2.23 11.03
CA SER A 192 -4.95 -0.93 11.70
C SER A 192 -4.77 0.31 10.80
N LEU A 193 -3.65 0.41 10.08
CA LEU A 193 -3.29 1.48 9.16
C LEU A 193 -3.76 1.23 7.72
N GLY A 194 -3.84 -0.02 7.28
CA GLY A 194 -4.12 -0.32 5.88
C GLY A 194 -4.02 -1.79 5.52
N PHE A 195 -4.04 -2.08 4.21
CA PHE A 195 -3.79 -3.42 3.71
C PHE A 195 -2.33 -3.82 3.88
N SER A 196 -2.14 -5.06 4.31
CA SER A 196 -0.83 -5.66 4.52
C SER A 196 -0.88 -7.14 4.18
N GLU A 197 0.26 -7.68 3.75
CA GLU A 197 0.49 -9.10 3.58
C GLU A 197 0.08 -9.89 4.84
N VAL A 198 -0.52 -11.07 4.64
CA VAL A 198 -0.82 -11.99 5.73
C VAL A 198 0.50 -12.53 6.30
N THR A 199 0.80 -12.22 7.55
CA THR A 199 1.96 -12.75 8.27
C THR A 199 1.57 -13.95 9.14
N ALA A 200 2.49 -14.91 9.31
CA ALA A 200 2.27 -16.11 10.12
C ALA A 200 2.18 -15.81 11.62
N GLN A 201 2.89 -14.78 12.09
CA GLN A 201 3.00 -14.46 13.50
C GLN A 201 3.24 -12.97 13.67
N ALA A 202 2.43 -12.33 14.52
CA ALA A 202 2.72 -11.00 15.00
C ALA A 202 3.77 -11.11 16.11
N GLU A 203 4.92 -10.48 15.91
CA GLU A 203 5.96 -10.39 16.92
C GLU A 203 5.74 -9.15 17.80
N HIS A 204 6.39 -9.12 18.97
CA HIS A 204 6.36 -7.95 19.84
C HIS A 204 7.75 -7.34 19.98
N TYR A 205 7.94 -6.23 19.27
CA TYR A 205 9.13 -5.41 19.30
C TYR A 205 8.92 -4.24 20.26
N ASP A 206 9.93 -3.98 21.09
CA ASP A 206 10.00 -2.74 21.84
C ASP A 206 10.51 -1.63 20.92
N ILE A 207 9.59 -0.96 20.23
CA ILE A 207 9.92 0.12 19.28
C ILE A 207 10.18 1.41 20.07
N GLU A 208 11.40 1.91 19.96
CA GLU A 208 11.90 3.06 20.71
C GLU A 208 11.74 4.37 19.93
N LYS A 209 12.05 4.32 18.63
CA LYS A 209 12.07 5.49 17.75
C LYS A 209 11.83 5.09 16.30
N ILE A 210 11.11 5.92 15.57
CA ILE A 210 10.87 5.80 14.13
C ILE A 210 11.30 7.12 13.49
N GLN A 211 12.18 7.08 12.49
CA GLN A 211 12.50 8.21 11.62
C GLN A 211 12.05 7.88 10.22
N PHE A 212 11.29 8.80 9.63
CA PHE A 212 10.80 8.64 8.27
C PHE A 212 11.07 9.91 7.47
N THR A 213 11.81 9.73 6.38
CA THR A 213 12.26 10.81 5.51
C THR A 213 11.67 10.61 4.12
N LYS A 214 11.16 11.69 3.54
CA LYS A 214 10.74 11.76 2.14
C LYS A 214 11.65 12.71 1.40
N GLY A 215 12.36 12.17 0.41
CA GLY A 215 13.29 12.90 -0.43
C GLY A 215 12.63 13.59 -1.62
N PRO A 216 13.40 14.41 -2.36
CA PRO A 216 12.93 15.13 -3.53
C PRO A 216 12.53 14.18 -4.68
N CYS A 217 11.75 14.70 -5.62
CA CYS A 217 11.44 14.08 -6.91
C CYS A 217 11.36 15.16 -8.00
N PHE A 218 11.18 14.78 -9.27
CA PHE A 218 10.84 15.77 -10.29
C PHE A 218 9.39 16.24 -10.11
N GLY A 219 9.21 17.47 -9.63
CA GLY A 219 7.91 18.09 -9.41
C GLY A 219 7.73 18.55 -7.96
N SER A 220 6.51 18.44 -7.44
CA SER A 220 6.12 18.92 -6.11
C SER A 220 5.91 17.78 -5.11
N CYS A 221 6.84 16.81 -5.07
CA CYS A 221 6.79 15.80 -4.02
C CYS A 221 7.14 16.45 -2.66
N PRO A 222 6.41 16.11 -1.59
CA PRO A 222 6.71 16.64 -0.27
C PRO A 222 8.08 16.16 0.22
N ILE A 223 8.83 17.08 0.79
CA ILE A 223 10.16 16.85 1.35
C ILE A 223 10.10 17.16 2.84
N PHE A 224 10.33 16.15 3.65
CA PHE A 224 10.27 16.27 5.11
C PHE A 224 10.96 15.09 5.80
N GLU A 225 11.26 15.27 7.08
CA GLU A 225 11.57 14.19 8.02
C GLU A 225 10.59 14.26 9.19
N ILE A 226 10.09 13.10 9.63
CA ILE A 226 9.36 12.97 10.89
C ILE A 226 10.08 11.98 11.79
N THR A 227 10.39 12.41 13.01
CA THR A 227 10.89 11.56 14.09
C THR A 227 9.79 11.35 15.11
N LEU A 228 9.48 10.09 15.41
CA LEU A 228 8.54 9.68 16.46
C LEU A 228 9.28 8.90 17.53
N ASN A 229 9.18 9.33 18.79
CA ASN A 229 9.66 8.56 19.93
C ASN A 229 8.53 7.70 20.52
N LYS A 230 8.91 6.61 21.20
CA LYS A 230 7.98 5.68 21.89
C LYS A 230 7.01 6.36 22.84
N ASP A 231 7.44 7.44 23.48
CA ASP A 231 6.59 8.20 24.40
C ASP A 231 5.58 9.10 23.66
N GLY A 232 5.70 9.24 22.34
CA GLY A 232 4.88 10.07 21.47
C GLY A 232 5.46 11.47 21.21
N SER A 233 6.55 11.87 21.88
CA SER A 233 7.24 13.12 21.53
C SER A 233 7.79 13.01 20.12
N SER A 234 7.51 14.01 19.28
CA SER A 234 7.84 13.95 17.86
C SER A 234 8.28 15.29 17.31
N VAL A 235 9.11 15.23 16.28
CA VAL A 235 9.59 16.39 15.52
C VAL A 235 9.29 16.16 14.04
N LEU A 236 8.75 17.18 13.39
CA LEU A 236 8.59 17.28 11.94
C LEU A 236 9.53 18.38 11.43
N LEU A 237 10.43 18.01 10.52
CA LEU A 237 11.23 18.95 9.74
C LEU A 237 10.58 19.05 8.36
N ALA A 238 9.82 20.12 8.13
CA ALA A 238 9.15 20.37 6.86
C ALA A 238 10.06 21.22 5.97
N ASP A 239 10.50 20.67 4.84
CA ASP A 239 11.30 21.41 3.86
C ASP A 239 10.39 22.01 2.77
N HIS A 240 10.05 21.24 1.73
CA HIS A 240 9.31 21.75 0.57
C HIS A 240 8.03 20.95 0.24
N PHE A 241 7.05 21.62 -0.38
CA PHE A 241 5.84 21.01 -0.95
C PHE A 241 4.96 20.23 0.04
N ASN A 242 4.94 20.64 1.31
CA ASN A 242 4.19 19.98 2.37
C ASN A 242 2.70 20.42 2.39
N THR A 243 1.92 19.95 1.41
CA THR A 243 0.47 20.23 1.29
C THR A 243 -0.35 18.96 1.02
N ASN A 244 -1.62 18.95 1.43
CA ASN A 244 -2.62 17.94 1.06
C ASN A 244 -3.77 18.51 0.20
N GLY A 245 -3.60 19.73 -0.34
CA GLY A 245 -4.60 20.45 -1.13
C GLY A 245 -5.61 21.25 -0.30
N VAL A 246 -5.75 20.96 1.00
CA VAL A 246 -6.61 21.70 1.94
C VAL A 246 -5.78 22.50 2.94
N SER A 247 -4.67 21.92 3.39
CA SER A 247 -3.75 22.49 4.38
C SER A 247 -2.34 22.52 3.81
N VAL A 248 -1.62 23.58 4.16
CA VAL A 248 -0.22 23.80 3.79
C VAL A 248 0.58 23.95 5.08
N ILE A 249 1.68 23.20 5.19
CA ILE A 249 2.64 23.33 6.29
C ILE A 249 3.72 24.31 5.83
N PRO A 250 4.07 25.31 6.67
CA PRO A 250 5.16 26.22 6.35
C PRO A 250 6.46 25.48 6.02
N GLU A 251 7.12 25.96 4.97
CA GLU A 251 8.37 25.39 4.46
C GLU A 251 9.57 25.84 5.30
N LYS A 252 10.61 25.00 5.33
CA LYS A 252 11.88 25.23 6.06
C LYS A 252 11.69 25.53 7.55
N CYS A 253 10.77 24.81 8.18
CA CYS A 253 10.43 24.95 9.59
C CYS A 253 10.55 23.62 10.33
N ALA A 254 10.86 23.71 11.63
CA ALA A 254 10.78 22.59 12.56
C ALA A 254 9.54 22.72 13.42
N PHE A 255 8.84 21.60 13.63
CA PHE A 255 7.66 21.54 14.46
C PHE A 255 7.76 20.43 15.48
N GLY A 256 7.38 20.71 16.72
CA GLY A 256 7.23 19.73 17.80
C GLY A 256 5.77 19.34 17.98
N SER A 257 5.53 18.09 18.35
CA SER A 257 4.21 17.63 18.78
C SER A 257 4.28 16.46 19.76
N LYS A 258 3.15 16.17 20.39
CA LYS A 258 2.88 14.92 21.09
C LYS A 258 1.83 14.17 20.26
N ILE A 259 2.25 13.10 19.58
CA ILE A 259 1.36 12.34 18.70
C ILE A 259 0.20 11.77 19.51
N GLU A 260 -1.00 11.87 18.95
CA GLU A 260 -2.19 11.34 19.58
C GLU A 260 -2.02 9.84 19.86
N LYS A 261 -2.37 9.43 21.09
CA LYS A 261 -2.12 8.07 21.58
C LYS A 261 -2.71 7.01 20.65
N GLN A 262 -3.87 7.29 20.05
CA GLN A 262 -4.52 6.37 19.13
C GLN A 262 -3.67 6.11 17.88
N ASP A 263 -3.12 7.16 17.26
CA ASP A 263 -2.31 7.02 16.04
C ASP A 263 -0.97 6.37 16.34
N LEU A 264 -0.31 6.77 17.44
CA LEU A 264 0.92 6.11 17.88
C LEU A 264 0.69 4.61 18.11
N THR A 265 -0.39 4.25 18.80
CA THR A 265 -0.74 2.84 19.06
C THR A 265 -0.99 2.07 17.75
N LYS A 266 -1.70 2.67 16.79
CA LYS A 266 -1.93 2.04 15.47
C LYS A 266 -0.60 1.79 14.75
N ILE A 267 0.32 2.75 14.75
CA ILE A 267 1.64 2.62 14.12
C ILE A 267 2.46 1.51 14.77
N MET A 268 2.55 1.50 16.10
CA MET A 268 3.32 0.49 16.83
C MET A 268 2.74 -0.92 16.64
N ASN A 269 1.42 -1.07 16.69
CA ASN A 269 0.76 -2.34 16.44
C ASN A 269 0.96 -2.83 15.00
N PHE A 270 0.93 -1.90 14.03
CA PHE A 270 1.16 -2.24 12.63
C PHE A 270 2.60 -2.71 12.40
N LEU A 271 3.60 -2.01 12.94
CA LEU A 271 5.00 -2.44 12.85
C LEU A 271 5.23 -3.84 13.44
N ASN A 272 4.63 -4.11 14.60
CA ASN A 272 4.65 -5.44 15.22
C ASN A 272 3.99 -6.51 14.35
N TYR A 273 2.90 -6.15 13.66
CA TYR A 273 2.20 -7.07 12.77
C TYR A 273 3.01 -7.44 11.52
N ILE A 274 3.68 -6.47 10.89
CA ILE A 274 4.35 -6.67 9.59
C ILE A 274 5.74 -7.30 9.69
N ASP A 275 6.19 -7.60 10.91
CA ASP A 275 7.52 -8.14 11.18
C ASP A 275 8.63 -7.32 10.48
N PHE A 276 8.64 -6.01 10.73
CA PHE A 276 9.51 -5.06 10.01
C PHE A 276 11.00 -5.43 9.94
N PRO A 277 11.63 -6.13 10.92
CA PRO A 277 13.02 -6.57 10.77
C PRO A 277 13.27 -7.49 9.57
N SER A 278 12.26 -8.26 9.16
CA SER A 278 12.32 -9.21 8.04
C SER A 278 12.18 -8.59 6.65
N LEU A 279 11.75 -7.31 6.56
CA LEU A 279 11.60 -6.61 5.29
C LEU A 279 12.96 -6.42 4.60
N ASN A 280 12.97 -6.19 3.29
CA ASN A 280 14.22 -5.90 2.59
C ASN A 280 14.76 -4.52 3.04
N ASP A 281 16.09 -4.38 3.04
CA ASP A 281 16.73 -3.09 3.36
C ASP A 281 16.62 -2.10 2.20
N LEU A 282 16.42 -2.59 0.97
CA LEU A 282 16.36 -1.77 -0.25
C LEU A 282 15.20 -2.18 -1.16
N TYR A 283 14.43 -1.19 -1.57
CA TYR A 283 13.44 -1.26 -2.64
C TYR A 283 13.75 -0.21 -3.69
N PHE A 284 13.51 -0.51 -4.97
CA PHE A 284 13.74 0.45 -6.03
C PHE A 284 12.82 0.25 -7.24
N VAL A 285 12.62 1.34 -7.97
CA VAL A 285 12.05 1.35 -9.32
C VAL A 285 13.16 1.59 -10.35
N SER A 286 12.92 1.15 -11.59
CA SER A 286 13.90 1.27 -12.68
C SER A 286 13.81 2.59 -13.45
N TYR A 287 12.88 3.48 -13.10
CA TYR A 287 12.73 4.79 -13.73
C TYR A 287 13.30 5.89 -12.83
N THR A 288 13.81 6.96 -13.44
CA THR A 288 14.41 8.09 -12.72
C THR A 288 13.34 9.01 -12.13
N ASP A 289 13.78 10.03 -11.40
CA ASP A 289 12.95 11.14 -10.93
C ASP A 289 11.86 10.78 -9.91
N ALA A 290 11.89 9.56 -9.38
CA ALA A 290 11.01 9.09 -8.31
C ALA A 290 11.49 9.60 -6.93
N PRO A 291 10.59 9.81 -5.95
CA PRO A 291 10.99 10.15 -4.59
C PRO A 291 11.59 8.95 -3.85
N THR A 292 12.59 9.19 -3.02
CA THR A 292 13.10 8.21 -2.04
C THR A 292 12.34 8.32 -0.72
N ALA A 293 11.93 7.19 -0.15
CA ALA A 293 11.56 7.10 1.26
C ALA A 293 12.66 6.39 2.04
N THR A 294 13.08 6.95 3.17
CA THR A 294 14.00 6.29 4.11
C THR A 294 13.28 6.10 5.44
N LEU A 295 13.28 4.88 5.95
CA LEU A 295 12.66 4.51 7.22
C LEU A 295 13.71 3.88 8.13
N VAL A 296 13.97 4.52 9.27
CA VAL A 296 14.88 4.01 10.30
C VAL A 296 14.08 3.72 11.56
N ILE A 297 14.11 2.48 12.03
CA ILE A 297 13.41 2.05 13.25
C ILE A 297 14.45 1.60 14.26
N THR A 298 14.48 2.25 15.41
CA THR A 298 15.25 1.84 16.58
C THR A 298 14.37 1.02 17.51
N TYR A 299 14.81 -0.18 17.89
CA TYR A 299 14.01 -1.14 18.66
C TYR A 299 14.87 -2.08 19.51
N ASN A 300 14.26 -2.74 20.49
CA ASN A 300 14.87 -3.83 21.28
C ASN A 300 16.27 -3.50 21.84
N ASN A 301 16.36 -2.41 22.58
CA ASN A 301 17.57 -1.85 23.18
C ASN A 301 18.57 -1.33 22.12
N GLY A 302 18.09 -0.45 21.24
CA GLY A 302 18.94 0.27 20.30
C GLY A 302 19.31 -0.47 19.01
N LYS A 303 18.71 -1.64 18.71
CA LYS A 303 18.85 -2.26 17.38
C LYS A 303 18.25 -1.34 16.34
N VAL A 304 18.82 -1.33 15.13
CA VAL A 304 18.37 -0.48 14.04
C VAL A 304 17.98 -1.32 12.84
N LYS A 305 16.81 -1.04 12.28
CA LYS A 305 16.40 -1.46 10.94
C LYS A 305 16.33 -0.21 10.07
N GLU A 306 17.03 -0.21 8.95
CA GLU A 306 16.98 0.85 7.96
C GLU A 306 16.45 0.28 6.65
N ILE A 307 15.50 1.00 6.04
CA ILE A 307 14.89 0.65 4.76
C ILE A 307 14.92 1.87 3.86
N GLU A 308 15.59 1.75 2.72
CA GLU A 308 15.56 2.73 1.64
C GLU A 308 14.64 2.23 0.52
N ASP A 309 13.74 3.10 0.05
CA ASP A 309 12.76 2.76 -0.98
C ASP A 309 12.70 3.86 -2.04
N TYR A 310 13.46 3.67 -3.11
CA TYR A 310 13.44 4.53 -4.28
C TYR A 310 12.16 4.29 -5.10
N GLY A 311 11.30 5.30 -5.16
CA GLY A 311 9.98 5.23 -5.77
C GLY A 311 8.84 4.88 -4.80
N CYS A 312 9.15 4.69 -3.51
CA CYS A 312 8.16 4.38 -2.47
C CYS A 312 7.28 3.18 -2.85
N ARG A 313 7.91 2.18 -3.49
CA ARG A 313 7.24 1.05 -4.09
C ARG A 313 6.97 -0.06 -3.09
N GLY A 314 7.88 -0.30 -2.15
CA GLY A 314 7.73 -1.21 -1.02
C GLY A 314 6.98 -2.52 -1.29
N ASN A 315 6.43 -3.07 -0.23
CA ASN A 315 5.33 -4.03 -0.28
C ASN A 315 4.04 -3.33 0.21
N TYR A 316 2.90 -4.01 0.26
CA TYR A 316 1.63 -3.39 0.65
C TYR A 316 1.67 -2.86 2.09
N ALA A 317 2.28 -3.64 3.00
CA ALA A 317 2.55 -3.22 4.37
C ALA A 317 3.30 -1.87 4.45
N LEU A 318 4.44 -1.78 3.77
CA LEU A 318 5.32 -0.61 3.84
C LEU A 318 4.64 0.63 3.28
N LYS A 319 3.84 0.50 2.21
CA LYS A 319 3.03 1.60 1.68
C LYS A 319 2.02 2.11 2.68
N SER A 320 1.27 1.21 3.32
CA SER A 320 0.30 1.59 4.35
C SER A 320 0.97 2.35 5.49
N LEU A 321 2.16 1.93 5.90
CA LEU A 321 2.97 2.65 6.89
C LEU A 321 3.41 4.03 6.39
N TYR A 322 3.93 4.14 5.17
CA TYR A 322 4.35 5.43 4.59
C TYR A 322 3.22 6.43 4.45
N VAL A 323 2.02 5.98 4.06
CA VAL A 323 0.82 6.82 4.03
C VAL A 323 0.51 7.34 5.43
N ALA A 324 0.43 6.46 6.42
CA ALA A 324 0.13 6.84 7.80
C ALA A 324 1.16 7.84 8.36
N LEU A 325 2.46 7.58 8.18
CA LEU A 325 3.52 8.48 8.64
C LEU A 325 3.47 9.83 7.91
N SER A 326 3.11 9.84 6.61
CA SER A 326 2.95 11.07 5.84
C SER A 326 1.72 11.88 6.26
N GLU A 327 0.64 11.22 6.68
CA GLU A 327 -0.60 11.85 7.17
C GLU A 327 -0.42 12.53 8.53
N LEU A 328 0.54 12.10 9.34
CA LEU A 328 0.86 12.74 10.64
C LEU A 328 1.12 14.24 10.53
N ARG A 329 1.63 14.67 9.39
CA ARG A 329 1.81 16.09 9.05
C ARG A 329 0.53 16.91 9.18
N PHE A 330 -0.63 16.33 8.87
CA PHE A 330 -1.89 17.05 8.74
C PHE A 330 -2.93 16.69 9.80
N ASN A 331 -2.76 15.58 10.50
CA ASN A 331 -3.73 15.12 11.51
C ASN A 331 -3.24 15.29 12.96
N GLN A 332 -2.09 15.93 13.18
CA GLN A 332 -1.57 16.23 14.52
C GLN A 332 -1.50 17.74 14.77
N LYS A 333 -1.41 18.13 16.05
CA LYS A 333 -1.23 19.52 16.47
C LYS A 333 0.25 19.87 16.53
N TRP A 334 0.77 20.41 15.44
CA TRP A 334 2.16 20.84 15.31
C TRP A 334 2.36 22.27 15.83
N ILE A 335 3.40 22.48 16.62
CA ILE A 335 3.80 23.80 17.13
C ILE A 335 5.23 24.05 16.65
N GLU A 336 5.50 25.23 16.10
CA GLU A 336 6.85 25.60 15.65
C GLU A 336 7.84 25.57 16.81
N VAL A 337 9.03 25.03 16.57
CA VAL A 337 10.13 24.90 17.53
C VAL A 337 11.46 25.25 16.87
N GLU A 338 12.50 25.43 17.67
CA GLU A 338 13.86 25.51 17.14
C GLU A 338 14.27 24.17 16.52
N GLU A 339 14.93 24.23 15.36
CA GLU A 339 15.46 23.04 14.68
C GLU A 339 16.46 22.31 15.59
N PRO A 340 16.26 21.01 15.90
CA PRO A 340 17.18 20.27 16.73
C PRO A 340 18.58 20.22 16.11
N GLN A 341 19.61 20.55 16.89
CA GLN A 341 21.00 20.49 16.42
C GLN A 341 21.37 19.07 15.97
N GLY A 342 21.98 18.96 14.79
CA GLY A 342 22.44 17.70 14.22
C GLY A 342 21.40 16.91 13.43
N VAL A 343 20.17 17.44 13.29
CA VAL A 343 19.12 16.84 12.45
C VAL A 343 18.92 17.75 11.24
N ARG A 344 19.79 17.64 10.23
CA ARG A 344 19.57 18.27 8.94
C ARG A 344 19.24 17.21 7.90
N LEU A 345 18.17 17.45 7.16
CA LEU A 345 17.97 16.79 5.88
C LEU A 345 19.23 17.06 5.03
N ASN A 346 19.97 16.02 4.66
CA ASN A 346 21.02 16.12 3.66
C ASN A 346 20.36 16.27 2.29
N THR A 347 19.66 17.38 2.06
CA THR A 347 19.15 17.75 0.75
C THR A 347 20.30 18.35 -0.05
N LEU A 348 21.05 17.47 -0.72
CA LEU A 348 21.95 17.87 -1.80
C LEU A 348 21.07 18.36 -2.95
N TYR A 349 20.84 19.68 -3.01
CA TYR A 349 20.28 20.36 -4.18
C TYR A 349 21.39 20.81 -5.13
#